data_AF-A0A2H6NJ59-F1
#
_entry.id   AF-A0A2H6NJ59-F1
#
_cell.length_a   1.000
_cell.length_b   1.000
_cell.length_c   1.000
_cell.angle_alpha   90.00
_cell.angle_beta   90.00
_cell.angle_gamma   90.00
#
_symmetry.space_group_name_H-M   'P 1'
#
loop_
_entity.id
_entity.type
_entity.pdbx_description
1 polymer ?
#
loop_
_entity_poly.entity_id
_entity_poly.type
_entity_poly.pdbx_seq_one_letter_code
_entity_poly.pdbx_strand_id
1 'polypeptide(L)'
;MNPMKCGWLFIAFCFLLLPPSSLSLSQEYHTAGLSSETLAVWSKAADLFERAGAKVMEVSLPHTSYSIVCYHVLCAAEVASNMARFDGLEYGHRSSAEQSTEALIAATRREGFNDVVRGRIL
;
A
#
# COMPACT_ATOMS: atom_id res chain seq x y z
N MET A 1 -0.85 -10.38 -2.04
CA MET A 1 -1.52 -9.14 -1.58
C MET A 1 -2.02 -8.44 -2.84
N ASN A 2 -3.34 -8.25 -2.97
CA ASN A 2 -3.99 -7.91 -4.23
C ASN A 2 -3.59 -6.48 -4.68
N PRO A 3 -2.95 -6.29 -5.85
CA PRO A 3 -2.47 -4.97 -6.32
C PRO A 3 -3.59 -3.92 -6.46
N MET A 4 -4.85 -4.35 -6.46
CA MET A 4 -6.02 -3.48 -6.54
C MET A 4 -6.22 -2.52 -5.36
N LYS A 5 -5.67 -2.81 -4.17
CA LYS A 5 -5.83 -1.91 -3.00
C LYS A 5 -4.98 -0.63 -3.10
N CYS A 6 -3.90 -0.62 -3.88
CA CYS A 6 -3.10 0.57 -4.11
C CYS A 6 -3.70 1.51 -5.18
N GLY A 7 -4.50 0.97 -6.11
CA GLY A 7 -5.08 1.77 -7.20
C GLY A 7 -6.15 2.78 -6.75
N TRP A 8 -6.93 2.46 -5.73
CA TRP A 8 -8.02 3.34 -5.26
C TRP A 8 -7.53 4.60 -4.55
N LEU A 9 -6.38 4.53 -3.87
CA LEU A 9 -5.76 5.70 -3.24
C LEU A 9 -5.24 6.72 -4.28
N PHE A 10 -4.89 6.27 -5.48
CA PHE A 10 -4.35 7.15 -6.53
C PHE A 10 -5.42 7.88 -7.34
N ILE A 11 -6.57 7.24 -7.59
CA ILE A 11 -7.71 7.89 -8.27
C ILE A 11 -8.24 9.06 -7.42
N ALA A 12 -8.30 8.90 -6.09
CA ALA A 12 -8.68 9.98 -5.18
C ALA A 12 -7.60 11.10 -5.11
N PHE A 13 -6.32 10.75 -5.23
CA PHE A 13 -5.22 11.72 -5.15
C PHE A 13 -5.15 12.65 -6.38
N CYS A 14 -5.54 12.16 -7.58
CA CYS A 14 -5.67 13.01 -8.76
C CYS A 14 -6.69 14.15 -8.59
N PHE A 15 -7.68 14.00 -7.69
CA PHE A 15 -8.69 15.02 -7.43
C PHE A 15 -8.19 16.19 -6.55
N LEU A 16 -7.07 15.99 -5.84
CA LEU A 16 -6.56 16.97 -4.86
C LEU A 16 -5.46 17.89 -5.42
N LEU A 17 -4.92 17.60 -6.61
CA LEU A 17 -3.75 18.31 -7.17
C LEU A 17 -4.00 19.03 -8.51
N LEU A 18 -5.17 18.86 -9.13
CA LEU A 18 -5.49 19.49 -10.41
C LEU A 18 -6.63 20.51 -10.26
N PRO A 19 -6.61 21.63 -11.01
CA PRO A 19 -7.75 22.53 -11.08
C PRO A 19 -9.00 21.73 -11.49
N PRO A 20 -10.22 22.17 -11.11
CA PRO A 20 -11.48 21.43 -11.29
C PRO A 20 -11.85 21.09 -12.75
N SER A 21 -10.98 21.41 -13.72
CA SER A 21 -11.19 21.36 -15.16
C SER A 21 -10.29 20.35 -15.90
N SER A 22 -9.39 19.62 -15.25
CA SER A 22 -8.51 18.66 -15.96
C SER A 22 -8.31 17.33 -15.22
N LEU A 23 -8.56 16.23 -15.92
CA LEU A 23 -8.34 14.86 -15.45
C LEU A 23 -7.20 14.23 -16.25
N SER A 24 -6.16 13.74 -15.58
CA SER A 24 -5.06 13.02 -16.22
C SER A 24 -5.16 11.51 -16.01
N LEU A 25 -5.12 10.73 -17.09
CA LEU A 25 -5.11 9.27 -17.06
C LEU A 25 -3.70 8.76 -17.34
N SER A 26 -3.15 7.97 -16.42
CA SER A 26 -1.80 7.40 -16.59
C SER A 26 -1.83 6.15 -17.45
N GLN A 27 -0.99 6.12 -18.49
CA GLN A 27 -0.88 4.98 -19.42
C GLN A 27 -0.53 3.68 -18.69
N GLU A 28 0.33 3.77 -17.67
CA GLU A 28 0.86 2.64 -16.93
C GLU A 28 -0.19 1.94 -16.06
N TYR A 29 -1.32 2.59 -15.78
CA TYR A 29 -2.43 1.96 -15.08
C TYR A 29 -3.26 1.05 -15.98
N HIS A 30 -3.12 1.16 -17.31
CA HIS A 30 -3.73 0.25 -18.26
C HIS A 30 -2.91 -1.05 -18.38
N THR A 31 -2.96 -1.87 -17.32
CA THR A 31 -2.21 -3.12 -17.21
C THR A 31 -2.95 -4.32 -17.80
N ALA A 32 -2.21 -5.28 -18.36
CA ALA A 32 -2.77 -6.51 -18.96
C ALA A 32 -3.53 -7.41 -17.96
N GLY A 33 -3.36 -7.20 -16.64
CA GLY A 33 -4.04 -7.94 -15.59
C GLY A 33 -5.41 -7.39 -15.19
N LEU A 34 -5.86 -6.27 -15.78
CA LEU A 34 -7.17 -5.68 -15.49
C LEU A 34 -8.30 -6.47 -16.14
N SER A 35 -9.40 -6.63 -15.40
CA SER A 35 -10.62 -7.22 -15.95
C SER A 35 -11.28 -6.27 -16.95
N SER A 36 -11.93 -6.84 -17.98
CA SER A 36 -12.66 -6.07 -18.98
C SER A 36 -13.79 -5.23 -18.38
N GLU A 37 -14.43 -5.71 -17.31
CA GLU A 37 -15.44 -4.96 -16.55
C GLU A 37 -14.85 -3.70 -15.91
N THR A 38 -13.67 -3.82 -15.28
CA THR A 38 -12.98 -2.68 -14.67
C THR A 38 -12.59 -1.64 -15.72
N LEU A 39 -12.09 -2.07 -16.89
CA LEU A 39 -11.76 -1.18 -17.99
C LEU A 39 -13.01 -0.44 -18.50
N ALA A 40 -14.14 -1.14 -18.68
CA ALA A 40 -15.38 -0.52 -19.11
C ALA A 40 -15.89 0.54 -18.12
N VAL A 41 -15.82 0.26 -16.81
CA VAL A 41 -16.20 1.24 -15.78
C VAL A 41 -15.24 2.42 -15.78
N TRP A 42 -13.94 2.18 -15.97
CA TRP A 42 -12.93 3.24 -16.01
C TRP A 42 -13.14 4.17 -17.21
N SER A 43 -13.35 3.64 -18.41
CA SER A 43 -13.68 4.44 -19.60
C SER A 43 -14.98 5.21 -19.41
N LYS A 44 -16.03 4.58 -18.86
CA LYS A 44 -17.30 5.26 -18.58
C LYS A 44 -17.12 6.43 -17.60
N ALA A 45 -16.26 6.28 -16.59
CA ALA A 45 -15.95 7.37 -15.67
C ALA A 45 -15.26 8.54 -16.39
N ALA A 46 -14.29 8.26 -17.27
CA ALA A 46 -13.63 9.29 -18.08
C ALA A 46 -14.64 10.07 -18.94
N ASP A 47 -15.56 9.38 -19.63
CA ASP A 47 -16.60 10.03 -20.44
C ASP A 47 -17.54 10.94 -19.63
N LEU A 48 -17.80 10.59 -18.36
CA LEU A 48 -18.63 11.41 -17.47
C LEU A 48 -17.90 12.70 -17.10
N PHE A 49 -16.59 12.64 -16.88
CA PHE A 49 -15.77 13.82 -16.61
C PHE A 49 -15.62 14.71 -17.84
N GLU A 50 -15.45 14.14 -19.04
CA GLU A 50 -15.47 14.92 -20.29
C GLU A 50 -16.80 15.66 -20.48
N ARG A 51 -17.93 14.97 -20.25
CA ARG A 51 -19.27 15.56 -20.31
C ARG A 51 -19.50 16.66 -19.27
N ALA A 52 -18.84 16.56 -18.12
CA ALA A 52 -18.87 17.59 -17.08
C ALA A 52 -17.97 18.80 -17.39
N GLY A 53 -17.26 18.80 -18.53
CA GLY A 53 -16.40 19.89 -18.96
C GLY A 53 -14.94 19.77 -18.51
N ALA A 54 -14.53 18.60 -17.98
CA ALA A 54 -13.13 18.34 -17.67
C ALA A 54 -12.38 17.93 -18.94
N LYS A 55 -11.15 18.43 -19.11
CA LYS A 55 -10.23 17.99 -20.16
C LYS A 55 -9.55 16.70 -19.70
N VAL A 56 -9.86 15.59 -20.36
CA VAL A 56 -9.17 14.32 -20.15
C VAL A 56 -7.88 14.30 -20.98
N MET A 57 -6.75 14.09 -20.32
CA MET A 57 -5.44 14.02 -20.96
C MET A 57 -4.72 12.75 -20.54
N GLU A 58 -4.01 12.13 -21.47
CA GLU A 58 -3.17 10.98 -21.15
C GLU A 58 -1.78 11.46 -20.69
N VAL A 59 -1.26 10.87 -19.62
CA VAL A 59 0.06 11.19 -19.05
C VAL A 59 0.87 9.92 -18.85
N SER A 60 2.19 10.02 -18.89
CA SER A 60 3.09 8.91 -18.57
C SER A 60 3.71 9.11 -17.18
N LEU A 61 3.67 8.06 -16.37
CA LEU A 61 4.33 7.90 -15.09
C LEU A 61 5.32 6.72 -15.17
N PRO A 62 6.53 6.93 -15.73
CA PRO A 62 7.44 5.84 -16.11
C PRO A 62 7.95 5.02 -14.93
N HIS A 63 7.92 5.57 -13.71
CA HIS A 63 8.40 4.90 -12.50
C HIS A 63 7.31 4.11 -11.74
N THR A 64 6.08 4.08 -12.26
CA THR A 64 4.95 3.40 -11.61
C THR A 64 5.21 1.91 -11.37
N SER A 65 5.94 1.25 -12.26
CA SER A 65 6.32 -0.17 -12.13
C SER A 65 7.14 -0.46 -10.87
N TYR A 66 7.96 0.49 -10.41
CA TYR A 66 8.80 0.34 -9.22
C TYR A 66 8.06 0.60 -7.91
N SER A 67 6.87 1.23 -7.96
CA SER A 67 6.13 1.66 -6.77
C SER A 67 5.88 0.54 -5.76
N ILE A 68 5.52 -0.65 -6.24
CA ILE A 68 5.23 -1.82 -5.38
C ILE A 68 6.51 -2.29 -4.68
N VAL A 69 7.62 -2.39 -5.41
CA VAL A 69 8.90 -2.84 -4.85
C VAL A 69 9.41 -1.84 -3.81
N CYS A 70 9.37 -0.54 -4.13
CA CYS A 70 9.73 0.52 -3.20
C CYS A 70 8.86 0.49 -1.94
N TYR A 71 7.54 0.33 -2.10
CA TYR A 71 6.61 0.23 -0.98
C TYR A 71 6.95 -0.95 -0.06
N HIS A 72 7.29 -2.11 -0.61
CA HIS A 72 7.63 -3.28 0.20
C HIS A 72 8.87 -3.05 1.08
N VAL A 73 9.91 -2.42 0.54
CA VAL A 73 11.14 -2.12 1.30
C VAL A 73 10.87 -1.08 2.39
N LEU A 74 10.22 0.04 2.04
CA LEU A 74 9.92 1.10 3.00
C LEU A 74 8.98 0.61 4.10
N CYS A 75 7.91 -0.09 3.73
CA CYS A 75 6.94 -0.61 4.68
C CYS A 75 7.57 -1.64 5.62
N ALA A 76 8.47 -2.50 5.16
CA ALA A 76 9.18 -3.44 6.03
C ALA A 76 10.05 -2.70 7.06
N ALA A 77 10.81 -1.70 6.63
CA ALA A 77 11.66 -0.90 7.51
C ALA A 77 10.85 -0.13 8.57
N GLU A 78 9.76 0.53 8.15
CA GLU A 78 8.88 1.27 9.07
C GLU A 78 8.18 0.35 10.08
N VAL A 79 7.66 -0.80 9.61
CA VAL A 79 7.01 -1.78 10.49
C VAL A 79 8.02 -2.36 11.47
N ALA A 80 9.25 -2.68 11.04
CA ALA A 80 10.30 -3.16 11.93
C ALA A 80 10.61 -2.16 13.05
N SER A 81 10.81 -0.89 12.70
CA SER A 81 11.08 0.18 13.66
C SER A 81 9.90 0.39 14.63
N ASN A 82 8.68 0.52 14.11
CA ASN A 82 7.49 0.77 14.92
C ASN A 82 7.12 -0.41 15.83
N MET A 83 7.43 -1.63 15.42
CA MET A 83 7.15 -2.84 16.20
C MET A 83 8.29 -3.21 17.16
N ALA A 84 9.47 -2.56 17.08
CA ALA A 84 10.61 -2.86 17.95
C ALA A 84 10.30 -2.65 19.44
N ARG A 85 9.45 -1.67 19.77
CA ARG A 85 9.01 -1.35 21.15
C ARG A 85 8.20 -2.45 21.84
N PHE A 86 7.68 -3.44 21.10
CA PHE A 86 6.94 -4.55 21.69
C PHE A 86 7.93 -5.68 22.01
N ASP A 87 8.46 -5.63 23.23
CA ASP A 87 9.42 -6.60 23.78
C ASP A 87 8.88 -7.35 25.00
N GLY A 88 7.77 -6.91 25.58
CA GLY A 88 7.11 -7.48 26.76
C GLY A 88 7.75 -7.10 28.10
N LEU A 89 8.65 -6.11 28.12
CA LEU A 89 9.30 -5.63 29.34
C LEU A 89 8.46 -4.58 30.06
N GLU A 90 8.02 -3.55 29.34
CA GLU A 90 7.23 -2.44 29.91
C GLU A 90 5.72 -2.71 29.86
N TYR A 91 5.23 -3.29 28.77
CA TYR A 91 3.80 -3.51 28.52
C TYR A 91 3.55 -4.61 27.49
N GLY A 92 2.29 -5.03 27.42
CA GLY A 92 1.81 -5.99 26.42
C GLY A 92 1.97 -7.45 26.87
N HIS A 93 1.98 -8.34 25.88
CA HIS A 93 2.22 -9.77 26.09
C HIS A 93 3.66 -9.99 26.53
N ARG A 94 3.88 -10.92 27.47
CA ARG A 94 5.20 -11.36 27.91
C ARG A 94 5.22 -12.88 27.96
N SER A 95 6.16 -13.48 27.24
CA SER A 95 6.35 -14.94 27.28
C SER A 95 6.85 -15.38 28.65
N SER A 96 6.53 -16.62 29.04
CA SER A 96 7.03 -17.26 30.26
C SER A 96 8.43 -17.87 30.11
N ALA A 97 9.16 -17.52 29.05
CA ALA A 97 10.51 -18.02 28.81
C ALA A 97 11.50 -17.50 29.87
N GLU A 98 11.97 -18.38 30.76
CA GLU A 98 12.91 -18.05 31.85
C GLU A 98 14.39 -18.24 31.46
N GLN A 99 14.74 -17.89 30.21
CA GLN A 99 16.11 -17.98 29.70
C GLN A 99 16.81 -16.61 29.77
N SER A 100 17.53 -16.22 28.72
CA SER A 100 18.14 -14.89 28.62
C SER A 100 17.11 -13.82 28.22
N THR A 101 17.47 -12.55 28.39
CA THR A 101 16.66 -11.42 27.94
C THR A 101 16.39 -11.49 26.44
N GLU A 102 17.38 -11.87 25.63
CA GLU A 102 17.23 -12.02 24.18
C GLU A 102 16.25 -13.13 23.83
N ALA A 103 16.32 -14.26 24.52
CA ALA A 103 15.38 -15.37 24.34
C ALA A 103 13.95 -14.99 24.75
N LEU A 104 13.79 -14.26 25.86
CA LEU A 104 12.51 -13.73 26.31
C LEU A 104 11.90 -12.79 25.26
N ILE A 105 12.68 -11.85 24.73
CA ILE A 105 12.22 -10.89 23.71
C ILE A 105 11.84 -11.63 22.42
N ALA A 106 12.67 -12.58 21.96
CA ALA A 106 12.40 -13.36 20.77
C ALA A 106 11.12 -14.20 20.91
N ALA A 107 10.94 -14.89 22.03
CA ALA A 107 9.73 -15.68 22.32
C ALA A 107 8.48 -14.79 22.41
N THR A 108 8.57 -13.68 23.13
CA THR A 108 7.47 -12.72 23.29
C THR A 108 7.01 -12.15 21.94
N ARG A 109 7.95 -11.75 21.08
CA ARG A 109 7.65 -11.24 19.72
C ARG A 109 7.09 -12.33 18.84
N ARG A 110 7.61 -13.55 18.95
CA ARG A 110 7.12 -14.69 18.16
C ARG A 110 5.69 -15.07 18.56
N GLU A 111 5.35 -15.06 19.84
CA GLU A 111 4.00 -15.36 20.33
C GLU A 111 3.01 -14.21 20.09
N GLY A 112 3.46 -12.96 20.28
CA GLY A 112 2.60 -11.77 20.24
C GLY A 112 2.28 -11.23 18.84
N PHE A 113 3.17 -11.41 17.86
CA PHE A 113 2.90 -10.97 16.48
C PHE A 113 2.12 -12.01 15.68
N ASN A 114 1.30 -11.56 14.72
CA ASN A 114 0.66 -12.45 13.77
C ASN A 114 1.60 -12.81 12.59
N ASP A 115 1.22 -13.76 11.75
CA ASP A 115 2.04 -14.20 10.60
C ASP A 115 2.37 -13.08 9.62
N VAL A 116 1.46 -12.11 9.44
CA VAL A 116 1.66 -10.99 8.50
C VAL A 116 2.75 -10.05 8.99
N VAL A 117 2.75 -9.72 10.29
CA VAL A 117 3.78 -8.89 10.90
C VAL A 117 5.09 -9.67 10.93
N ARG A 118 5.09 -10.92 11.42
CA ARG A 118 6.29 -11.76 11.43
C ARG A 118 6.93 -11.84 10.05
N GLY A 119 6.18 -12.17 9.01
CA GLY A 119 6.70 -12.24 7.65
C GLY A 119 7.22 -10.92 7.06
N ARG A 120 7.03 -9.79 7.74
CA ARG A 120 7.61 -8.49 7.36
C ARG A 120 8.87 -8.14 8.16
N ILE A 121 9.08 -8.72 9.34
CA ILE A 121 10.10 -8.25 10.31
C ILE A 121 11.00 -9.33 10.90
N LEU A 122 10.62 -10.60 10.83
CA LEU A 122 11.36 -11.76 11.36
C LEU A 122 11.68 -12.73 10.23
#